data_AF-A0A8H3GD49-F1
#
_entry.id   AF-A0A8H3GD49-F1
#
_cell.length_a   1.000
_cell.length_b   1.000
_cell.length_c   1.000
_cell.angle_alpha   90.00
_cell.angle_beta   90.00
_cell.angle_gamma   90.00
#
_symmetry.space_group_name_H-M   'P 1'
#
loop_
_entity.id
_entity.type
_entity.pdbx_description
1 polymer ?
#
loop_
_entity_poly.entity_id
_entity_poly.type
_entity_poly.pdbx_seq_one_letter_code
_entity_poly.pdbx_strand_id
1 'polypeptide(L)'
;MSGALHMLPRPRDNTERNEYIHAFWGVYMLDMGAALVTSLPSSVADSEITTPWPVPLDEVIPLDRPSGQTIVSFYSGLVGSANMSQDRHTQTIRIKSMCLLGRAARLSTAFHLARHPELSLWAKHDACDKAIAEASRSFPTGLEHERPEVSLLLASRATLLAAQIQLHACLAATRPRSREKCLAAAAESMELIDKLRYIMVPKGVMLLLGVNWTIVKNFYLVEQSRLLVEGNYFAAEDIGQKLREIDSEMESVPTKYPALIT
;
A
#
# COMPACT_ATOMS: atom_id res chain seq x y z
N MET A 1 33.29 6.61 -29.11
CA MET A 1 32.27 5.69 -28.57
C MET A 1 32.04 6.10 -27.12
N SER A 2 30.89 6.73 -26.83
CA SER A 2 30.57 7.20 -25.47
C SER A 2 30.29 5.99 -24.60
N GLY A 3 31.24 5.63 -23.74
CA GLY A 3 31.04 4.59 -22.74
C GLY A 3 30.04 5.10 -21.72
N ALA A 4 28.79 4.66 -21.81
CA ALA A 4 27.83 4.86 -20.75
C ALA A 4 28.43 4.25 -19.47
N LEU A 5 28.85 5.09 -18.54
CA LEU A 5 29.29 4.69 -17.22
C LEU A 5 28.05 4.13 -16.50
N HIS A 6 27.84 2.82 -16.63
CA HIS A 6 26.89 2.12 -15.79
C HIS A 6 27.52 2.02 -14.40
N MET A 7 26.85 2.58 -13.38
CA MET A 7 27.30 2.52 -11.99
C MET A 7 27.33 1.07 -11.45
N LEU A 8 26.62 0.15 -12.11
CA LEU A 8 26.62 -1.28 -11.85
C LEU A 8 27.06 -2.05 -13.10
N PRO A 9 27.80 -3.16 -12.97
CA PRO A 9 28.13 -4.02 -14.09
C PRO A 9 26.85 -4.61 -14.71
N ARG A 10 26.94 -5.12 -15.94
CA ARG A 10 25.82 -5.89 -16.51
C ARG A 10 25.69 -7.22 -15.77
N PRO A 11 24.47 -7.73 -15.53
CA PRO A 11 24.28 -9.07 -14.98
C PRO A 11 25.00 -10.13 -15.82
N ARG A 12 25.72 -11.03 -15.16
CA ARG A 12 26.47 -12.15 -15.76
C ARG A 12 25.55 -13.29 -16.16
N ASP A 13 24.48 -13.49 -15.41
CA ASP A 13 23.49 -14.54 -15.62
C ASP A 13 22.08 -14.09 -15.19
N ASN A 14 21.10 -14.99 -15.32
CA ASN A 14 19.71 -14.73 -14.94
C ASN A 14 19.53 -14.59 -13.42
N THR A 15 20.38 -15.23 -12.61
CA THR A 15 20.34 -15.13 -11.15
C THR A 15 20.75 -13.74 -10.72
N GLU A 16 21.88 -13.23 -11.20
CA GLU A 16 22.33 -11.87 -10.89
C GLU A 16 21.35 -10.81 -11.42
N ARG A 17 20.70 -11.06 -12.56
CA ARG A 17 19.63 -10.18 -13.05
C ARG A 17 18.44 -10.14 -12.10
N ASN A 18 18.01 -11.29 -11.59
CA ASN A 18 16.94 -11.37 -10.60
C ASN A 18 17.35 -10.62 -9.32
N GLU A 19 18.57 -10.83 -8.82
CA GLU A 19 19.11 -10.11 -7.66
C GLU A 19 19.05 -8.59 -7.85
N TYR A 20 19.37 -8.07 -9.04
CA TYR A 20 19.30 -6.64 -9.33
C TYR A 20 17.87 -6.11 -9.32
N ILE A 21 16.91 -6.90 -9.82
CA ILE A 21 15.48 -6.56 -9.80
C ILE A 21 14.98 -6.49 -8.35
N HIS A 22 15.32 -7.48 -7.53
CA HIS A 22 14.99 -7.48 -6.09
C HIS A 22 15.64 -6.30 -5.35
N ALA A 23 16.92 -6.01 -5.64
CA ALA A 23 17.64 -4.89 -5.04
C ALA A 23 16.97 -3.56 -5.39
N PHE A 24 16.60 -3.35 -6.67
CA PHE A 24 15.88 -2.16 -7.10
C PHE A 24 14.58 -1.98 -6.32
N TRP A 25 13.73 -3.01 -6.26
CA TRP A 25 12.45 -2.91 -5.56
C TRP A 25 12.60 -2.75 -4.04
N GLY A 26 13.64 -3.34 -3.46
CA GLY A 26 13.99 -3.14 -2.05
C GLY A 26 14.30 -1.67 -1.75
N VAL A 27 15.18 -1.05 -2.55
CA VAL A 27 15.53 0.38 -2.42
C VAL A 27 14.32 1.27 -2.69
N TYR A 28 13.55 0.97 -3.74
CA TYR A 28 12.36 1.75 -4.10
C TYR A 28 11.28 1.70 -3.01
N MET A 29 11.06 0.54 -2.36
CA MET A 29 10.12 0.46 -1.23
C MET A 29 10.57 1.30 -0.04
N LEU A 30 11.87 1.38 0.24
CA LEU A 30 12.40 2.24 1.30
C LEU A 30 12.18 3.72 0.97
N ASP A 31 12.47 4.13 -0.26
CA ASP A 31 12.22 5.49 -0.74
C ASP A 31 10.73 5.87 -0.66
N MET A 32 9.83 4.97 -1.11
CA MET A 32 8.39 5.18 -0.98
C MET A 32 7.93 5.27 0.49
N GLY A 33 8.46 4.41 1.37
CA GLY A 33 8.16 4.45 2.79
C GLY A 33 8.60 5.78 3.42
N ALA A 34 9.80 6.24 3.10
CA ALA A 34 10.32 7.52 3.55
C ALA A 34 9.49 8.69 3.00
N ALA A 35 9.11 8.66 1.72
CA ALA A 35 8.26 9.66 1.09
C ALA A 35 6.89 9.76 1.78
N LEU A 36 6.28 8.62 2.14
CA LEU A 36 5.01 8.57 2.87
C LEU A 36 5.10 9.20 4.26
N VAL A 37 6.19 8.97 4.98
CA VAL A 37 6.39 9.49 6.35
C VAL A 37 6.77 10.97 6.34
N THR A 38 7.65 11.38 5.41
CA THR A 38 8.20 12.75 5.36
C THR A 38 7.38 13.71 4.51
N SER A 39 6.42 13.20 3.73
CA SER A 39 5.69 13.95 2.70
C SER A 39 6.59 14.56 1.61
N LEU A 40 7.84 14.09 1.49
CA LEU A 40 8.76 14.48 0.41
C LEU A 40 8.46 13.67 -0.86
N PRO A 41 8.77 14.21 -2.07
CA PRO A 41 8.68 13.45 -3.31
C PRO A 41 9.59 12.22 -3.31
N SER A 42 9.16 11.14 -3.97
CA SER A 42 10.01 9.99 -4.26
C SER A 42 11.16 10.38 -5.20
N SER A 43 12.30 9.72 -5.03
CA SER A 43 13.53 10.00 -5.76
C SER A 43 13.46 9.63 -7.26
N VAL A 44 12.52 8.77 -7.66
CA VAL A 44 12.37 8.29 -9.04
C VAL A 44 10.91 8.42 -9.46
N ALA A 45 10.64 8.98 -10.65
CA ALA A 45 9.27 9.06 -11.13
C ALA A 45 8.75 7.69 -11.60
N ASP A 46 7.48 7.38 -11.33
CA ASP A 46 6.84 6.12 -11.75
C ASP A 46 7.07 5.81 -13.25
N SER A 47 7.10 6.84 -14.11
CA SER A 47 7.31 6.72 -15.56
C SER A 47 8.72 6.30 -15.97
N GLU A 48 9.71 6.47 -15.09
CA GLU A 48 11.11 6.10 -15.33
C GLU A 48 11.39 4.66 -14.90
N ILE A 49 10.45 4.03 -14.18
CA ILE A 49 10.61 2.67 -13.67
C ILE A 49 10.23 1.66 -14.75
N THR A 50 11.25 1.13 -15.42
CA THR A 50 11.11 0.05 -16.41
C THR A 50 11.39 -1.34 -15.82
N THR A 51 11.78 -1.42 -14.54
CA THR A 51 12.09 -2.67 -13.86
C THR A 51 10.83 -3.54 -13.75
N PRO A 52 10.86 -4.82 -14.18
CA PRO A 52 9.71 -5.71 -14.04
C PRO A 52 9.45 -6.05 -12.57
N TRP A 53 8.23 -6.48 -12.25
CA TRP A 53 7.91 -7.01 -10.92
C TRP A 53 8.83 -8.18 -10.54
N PRO A 54 9.25 -8.28 -9.27
CA PRO A 54 10.10 -9.39 -8.84
C PRO A 54 9.32 -10.71 -8.89
N VAL A 55 10.06 -11.80 -9.05
CA VAL A 55 9.57 -13.19 -8.96
C VAL A 55 10.42 -13.93 -7.91
N PRO A 56 10.03 -15.12 -7.45
CA PRO A 56 10.89 -15.96 -6.60
C PRO A 56 12.30 -16.13 -7.19
N LEU A 57 13.33 -16.19 -6.36
CA LEU A 57 14.73 -16.18 -6.82
C LEU A 57 15.09 -17.42 -7.66
N ASP A 58 14.37 -18.52 -7.47
CA ASP A 58 14.46 -19.76 -8.23
C ASP A 58 13.72 -19.72 -9.59
N GLU A 59 12.87 -18.71 -9.82
CA GLU A 59 12.23 -18.48 -11.10
C GLU A 59 13.07 -17.57 -12.01
N VAL A 60 13.18 -17.92 -13.29
CA VAL A 60 13.89 -17.08 -14.27
C VAL A 60 12.93 -16.08 -14.89
N ILE A 61 13.25 -14.78 -14.81
CA ILE A 61 12.53 -13.76 -15.60
C ILE A 61 13.07 -13.81 -17.04
N PRO A 62 12.25 -14.22 -18.03
CA PRO A 62 12.70 -14.30 -19.42
C PRO A 62 13.24 -12.95 -19.92
N LEU A 63 14.26 -12.98 -20.79
CA LEU A 63 14.85 -11.77 -21.38
C LEU A 63 13.86 -11.00 -22.27
N ASP A 64 12.90 -11.72 -22.83
CA ASP A 64 11.86 -11.26 -23.75
C ASP A 64 10.50 -11.02 -23.08
N ARG A 65 10.39 -11.19 -21.75
CA ARG A 65 9.13 -10.92 -21.04
C ARG A 65 8.73 -9.47 -21.35
N PRO A 66 7.54 -9.24 -21.96
CA PRO A 66 7.13 -7.90 -22.33
C PRO A 66 7.19 -7.01 -21.09
N SER A 67 7.78 -5.82 -21.23
CA SER A 67 7.81 -4.76 -20.22
C SER A 67 6.41 -4.25 -19.83
N GLY A 68 5.34 -4.88 -20.30
CA GLY A 68 3.94 -4.45 -20.19
C GLY A 68 3.34 -4.52 -18.79
N GLN A 69 4.05 -5.04 -17.79
CA GLN A 69 3.67 -4.96 -16.37
C GLN A 69 4.58 -3.99 -15.61
N THR A 70 4.67 -2.75 -16.07
CA THR A 70 5.32 -1.67 -15.31
C THR A 70 4.40 -1.15 -14.21
N ILE A 71 4.96 -0.35 -13.31
CA ILE A 71 4.19 0.40 -12.33
C ILE A 71 3.16 1.34 -13.00
N VAL A 72 3.48 1.90 -14.17
CA VAL A 72 2.57 2.78 -14.92
C VAL A 72 1.37 2.02 -15.46
N SER A 73 1.58 0.84 -16.05
CA SER A 73 0.47 0.05 -16.58
C SER A 73 -0.42 -0.47 -15.45
N PHE A 74 0.17 -0.83 -14.31
CA PHE A 74 -0.53 -1.22 -13.09
C PHE A 74 -1.48 -0.13 -12.56
N TYR A 75 -1.18 1.14 -12.80
CA TYR A 75 -2.03 2.27 -12.40
C TYR A 75 -3.06 2.70 -13.44
N SER A 76 -3.10 2.06 -14.61
CA SER A 76 -3.91 2.52 -15.74
C SER A 76 -5.42 2.43 -15.51
N GLY A 77 -5.86 1.59 -14.58
CA GLY A 77 -7.29 1.29 -14.37
C GLY A 77 -7.92 0.50 -15.52
N LEU A 78 -7.10 -0.04 -16.43
CA LEU A 78 -7.53 -0.96 -17.47
C LEU A 78 -7.76 -2.35 -16.88
N VAL A 79 -8.72 -3.08 -17.41
CA VAL A 79 -9.04 -4.44 -16.95
C VAL A 79 -7.83 -5.34 -17.09
N GLY A 80 -7.52 -6.09 -16.03
CA GLY A 80 -6.40 -7.00 -15.94
C GLY A 80 -5.07 -6.35 -15.56
N SER A 81 -4.99 -5.01 -15.54
CA SER A 81 -3.73 -4.32 -15.28
C SER A 81 -3.28 -4.39 -13.82
N ALA A 82 -4.23 -4.38 -12.88
CA ALA A 82 -3.99 -4.50 -11.44
C ALA A 82 -4.39 -5.86 -10.88
N ASN A 83 -4.50 -6.88 -11.74
CA ASN A 83 -4.82 -8.24 -11.32
C ASN A 83 -3.64 -8.88 -10.58
N MET A 84 -3.88 -9.27 -9.33
CA MET A 84 -2.89 -9.88 -8.44
C MET A 84 -3.08 -11.40 -8.29
N SER A 85 -4.08 -12.01 -8.93
CA SER A 85 -4.40 -13.43 -8.71
C SER A 85 -3.31 -14.42 -9.15
N GLN A 86 -2.40 -13.96 -10.02
CA GLN A 86 -1.25 -14.71 -10.50
C GLN A 86 0.03 -14.40 -9.73
N ASP A 87 0.00 -13.46 -8.79
CA ASP A 87 1.16 -13.16 -7.95
C ASP A 87 1.32 -14.29 -6.92
N ARG A 88 2.41 -15.07 -7.07
CA ARG A 88 2.76 -16.17 -6.15
C ARG A 88 3.79 -15.77 -5.10
N HIS A 89 4.41 -14.61 -5.27
CA HIS A 89 5.50 -14.15 -4.42
C HIS A 89 5.06 -12.99 -3.52
N THR A 90 5.17 -13.17 -2.20
CA THR A 90 4.61 -12.23 -1.22
C THR A 90 5.27 -10.85 -1.24
N GLN A 91 6.56 -10.73 -1.59
CA GLN A 91 7.16 -9.39 -1.77
C GLN A 91 6.54 -8.66 -2.96
N THR A 92 6.20 -9.37 -4.04
CA THR A 92 5.59 -8.75 -5.23
C THR A 92 4.23 -8.15 -4.88
N ILE A 93 3.43 -8.90 -4.11
CA ILE A 93 2.15 -8.43 -3.57
C ILE A 93 2.38 -7.19 -2.71
N ARG A 94 3.35 -7.23 -1.79
CA ARG A 94 3.68 -6.11 -0.89
C ARG A 94 4.08 -4.86 -1.65
N ILE A 95 4.97 -4.99 -2.63
CA ILE A 95 5.42 -3.88 -3.47
C ILE A 95 4.23 -3.26 -4.20
N LYS A 96 3.38 -4.08 -4.84
CA LYS A 96 2.18 -3.61 -5.55
C LYS A 96 1.22 -2.87 -4.63
N SER A 97 0.96 -3.40 -3.43
CA SER A 97 0.12 -2.73 -2.42
C SER A 97 0.72 -1.38 -2.00
N MET A 98 2.03 -1.33 -1.75
CA MET A 98 2.74 -0.08 -1.42
C MET A 98 2.69 0.94 -2.56
N CYS A 99 2.85 0.48 -3.81
CA CYS A 99 2.71 1.32 -4.99
C CYS A 99 1.32 1.97 -5.06
N LEU A 100 0.25 1.23 -4.78
CA LEU A 100 -1.11 1.80 -4.76
C LEU A 100 -1.29 2.80 -3.61
N LEU A 101 -0.75 2.50 -2.42
CA LEU A 101 -0.79 3.43 -1.29
C LEU A 101 -0.04 4.74 -1.60
N GLY A 102 1.18 4.64 -2.13
CA GLY A 102 1.98 5.80 -2.52
C GLY A 102 1.26 6.68 -3.55
N ARG A 103 0.63 6.05 -4.55
CA ARG A 103 -0.17 6.77 -5.55
C ARG A 103 -1.41 7.42 -4.92
N ALA A 104 -2.13 6.70 -4.06
CA ALA A 104 -3.30 7.23 -3.36
C ALA A 104 -2.94 8.44 -2.49
N ALA A 105 -1.82 8.40 -1.78
CA ALA A 105 -1.32 9.51 -0.97
C ALA A 105 -1.01 10.76 -1.81
N ARG A 106 -0.33 10.59 -2.95
CA ARG A 106 -0.05 11.70 -3.89
C ARG A 106 -1.32 12.31 -4.45
N LEU A 107 -2.29 11.49 -4.85
CA LEU A 107 -3.57 11.96 -5.37
C LEU A 107 -4.38 12.68 -4.29
N SER A 108 -4.47 12.11 -3.08
CA SER A 108 -5.16 12.72 -1.94
C SER A 108 -4.61 14.11 -1.62
N THR A 109 -3.28 14.24 -1.60
CA THR A 109 -2.60 15.54 -1.42
C THR A 109 -2.93 16.51 -2.55
N ALA A 110 -2.89 16.07 -3.81
CA ALA A 110 -3.24 16.90 -4.96
C ALA A 110 -4.69 17.40 -4.90
N PHE A 111 -5.64 16.56 -4.46
CA PHE A 111 -7.03 16.98 -4.22
C PHE A 111 -7.16 17.99 -3.10
N HIS A 112 -6.41 17.81 -2.00
CA HIS A 112 -6.45 18.75 -0.88
C HIS A 112 -5.93 20.15 -1.27
N LEU A 113 -4.90 20.20 -2.13
CA LEU A 113 -4.34 21.45 -2.63
C LEU A 113 -5.18 22.10 -3.74
N ALA A 114 -6.01 21.32 -4.45
CA ALA A 114 -6.80 21.81 -5.57
C ALA A 114 -8.14 22.42 -5.10
N ARG A 115 -8.30 23.74 -5.24
CA ARG A 115 -9.61 24.41 -5.04
C ARG A 115 -10.69 23.89 -6.00
N HIS A 116 -10.31 23.69 -7.26
CA HIS A 116 -11.17 23.15 -8.32
C HIS A 116 -10.41 22.06 -9.08
N PRO A 117 -10.55 20.78 -8.69
CA PRO A 117 -9.84 19.68 -9.33
C PRO A 117 -10.14 19.57 -10.83
N GLU A 118 -9.11 19.62 -11.65
CA GLU A 118 -9.22 19.44 -13.10
C GLU A 118 -9.69 18.03 -13.49
N LEU A 119 -10.23 17.90 -14.70
CA LEU A 119 -10.66 16.59 -15.26
C LEU A 119 -9.51 15.57 -15.29
N SER A 120 -8.28 16.03 -15.51
CA SER A 120 -7.08 15.18 -15.54
C SER A 120 -6.78 14.54 -14.17
N LEU A 121 -7.03 15.26 -13.08
CA LEU A 121 -6.86 14.78 -11.72
C LEU A 121 -7.95 13.76 -11.35
N TRP A 122 -9.20 14.04 -11.76
CA TRP A 122 -10.31 13.08 -11.64
C TRP A 122 -10.03 11.77 -12.40
N ALA A 123 -9.56 11.86 -13.64
CA ALA A 123 -9.21 10.67 -14.42
C ALA A 123 -8.13 9.82 -13.75
N LYS A 124 -7.11 10.45 -13.15
CA LYS A 124 -6.07 9.75 -12.38
C LYS A 124 -6.61 9.10 -11.11
N HIS A 125 -7.53 9.78 -10.41
CA HIS A 125 -8.23 9.22 -9.25
C HIS A 125 -9.05 7.99 -9.64
N ASP A 126 -9.86 8.09 -10.69
CA ASP A 126 -10.72 6.98 -11.13
C ASP A 126 -9.91 5.78 -11.63
N ALA A 127 -8.78 6.02 -12.30
CA ALA A 127 -7.85 4.97 -12.67
C ALA A 127 -7.25 4.29 -11.43
N CYS A 128 -6.85 5.07 -10.42
CA CYS A 128 -6.32 4.54 -9.16
C CYS A 128 -7.38 3.75 -8.38
N ASP A 129 -8.62 4.24 -8.31
CA ASP A 129 -9.74 3.57 -7.66
C ASP A 129 -10.05 2.22 -8.32
N LYS A 130 -10.09 2.18 -9.66
CA LYS A 130 -10.25 0.93 -10.41
C LYS A 130 -9.12 -0.05 -10.15
N ALA A 131 -7.87 0.42 -10.12
CA ALA A 131 -6.71 -0.40 -9.83
C ALA A 131 -6.76 -0.99 -8.41
N ILE A 132 -7.08 -0.17 -7.39
CA ILE A 132 -7.27 -0.64 -6.00
C ILE A 132 -8.40 -1.67 -5.93
N ALA A 133 -9.54 -1.40 -6.56
CA ALA A 133 -10.69 -2.32 -6.55
C ALA A 133 -10.37 -3.66 -7.23
N GLU A 134 -9.62 -3.65 -8.33
CA GLU A 134 -9.18 -4.88 -9.00
C GLU A 134 -8.14 -5.65 -8.16
N ALA A 135 -7.13 -4.97 -7.62
CA ALA A 135 -6.15 -5.56 -6.72
C ALA A 135 -6.83 -6.19 -5.49
N SER A 136 -7.81 -5.50 -4.90
CA SER A 136 -8.54 -5.99 -3.72
C SER A 136 -9.37 -7.24 -4.02
N ARG A 137 -9.98 -7.31 -5.20
CA ARG A 137 -10.80 -8.46 -5.63
C ARG A 137 -9.96 -9.67 -6.02
N SER A 138 -8.79 -9.42 -6.61
CA SER A 138 -7.86 -10.45 -7.10
C SER A 138 -6.75 -10.76 -6.10
N PHE A 139 -6.85 -10.24 -4.87
CA PHE A 139 -5.86 -10.42 -3.83
C PHE A 139 -5.65 -11.93 -3.55
N PRO A 140 -4.41 -12.45 -3.62
CA PRO A 140 -4.17 -13.87 -3.47
C PRO A 140 -4.69 -14.45 -2.17
N THR A 141 -5.49 -15.51 -2.28
CA THR A 141 -5.93 -16.36 -1.16
C THR A 141 -5.15 -17.68 -1.19
N GLY A 142 -4.90 -18.28 -0.03
CA GLY A 142 -4.25 -19.59 0.07
C GLY A 142 -2.75 -19.59 0.36
N LEU A 143 -2.06 -18.46 0.17
CA LEU A 143 -0.65 -18.26 0.59
C LEU A 143 -0.48 -18.19 2.12
N GLU A 144 -1.60 -18.25 2.86
CA GLU A 144 -1.65 -18.21 4.33
C GLU A 144 -1.13 -19.48 5.02
N HIS A 145 -0.89 -20.56 4.27
CA HIS A 145 -0.40 -21.83 4.84
C HIS A 145 1.13 -21.90 4.88
N GLU A 146 1.82 -20.97 4.21
CA GLU A 146 3.29 -20.91 4.19
C GLU A 146 3.77 -19.96 5.29
N ARG A 147 4.17 -20.52 6.44
CA ARG A 147 4.90 -19.75 7.47
C ARG A 147 6.33 -19.55 6.97
N PRO A 148 6.91 -18.33 7.02
CA PRO A 148 6.53 -17.10 7.75
C PRO A 148 5.75 -16.03 6.94
N GLU A 149 5.29 -16.36 5.73
CA GLU A 149 4.80 -15.40 4.74
C GLU A 149 3.42 -14.80 5.06
N VAL A 150 2.64 -15.45 5.93
CA VAL A 150 1.30 -15.01 6.36
C VAL A 150 1.30 -13.57 6.86
N SER A 151 2.29 -13.20 7.70
CA SER A 151 2.38 -11.85 8.26
C SER A 151 2.61 -10.78 7.18
N LEU A 152 3.39 -11.11 6.15
CA LEU A 152 3.65 -10.23 5.01
C LEU A 152 2.41 -10.07 4.13
N LEU A 153 1.66 -11.15 3.93
CA LEU A 153 0.43 -11.13 3.16
C LEU A 153 -0.65 -10.28 3.85
N LEU A 154 -0.84 -10.48 5.16
CA LEU A 154 -1.78 -9.67 5.97
C LEU A 154 -1.37 -8.19 5.98
N ALA A 155 -0.07 -7.89 6.12
CA ALA A 155 0.42 -6.51 6.05
C ALA A 155 0.21 -5.88 4.66
N SER A 156 0.35 -6.66 3.59
CA SER A 156 0.08 -6.21 2.21
C SER A 156 -1.41 -5.93 2.01
N ARG A 157 -2.28 -6.76 2.57
CA ARG A 157 -3.73 -6.51 2.58
C ARG A 157 -4.07 -5.23 3.34
N ALA A 158 -3.52 -5.05 4.55
CA ALA A 158 -3.71 -3.83 5.33
C ALA A 158 -3.21 -2.58 4.58
N THR A 159 -2.12 -2.69 3.83
CA THR A 159 -1.58 -1.61 2.99
C THR A 159 -2.54 -1.25 1.85
N LEU A 160 -3.20 -2.24 1.24
CA LEU A 160 -4.18 -2.02 0.19
C LEU A 160 -5.45 -1.35 0.73
N LEU A 161 -5.92 -1.75 1.92
CA LEU A 161 -7.03 -1.09 2.60
C LEU A 161 -6.68 0.37 2.97
N ALA A 162 -5.46 0.59 3.46
CA ALA A 162 -4.95 1.93 3.71
C ALA A 162 -4.91 2.78 2.43
N ALA A 163 -4.52 2.20 1.28
CA ALA A 163 -4.57 2.90 -0.01
C ALA A 163 -5.99 3.35 -0.37
N GLN A 164 -6.99 2.50 -0.13
CA GLN A 164 -8.40 2.82 -0.38
C GLN A 164 -8.89 3.96 0.52
N ILE A 165 -8.55 3.93 1.82
CA ILE A 165 -8.88 5.01 2.75
C ILE A 165 -8.19 6.29 2.32
N GLN A 166 -6.89 6.23 2.05
CA GLN A 166 -6.07 7.39 1.69
C GLN A 166 -6.60 8.11 0.44
N LEU A 167 -7.02 7.34 -0.58
CA LEU A 167 -7.57 7.89 -1.83
C LEU A 167 -8.89 8.63 -1.62
N HIS A 168 -9.75 8.11 -0.73
CA HIS A 168 -11.13 8.58 -0.58
C HIS A 168 -11.40 9.48 0.62
N ALA A 169 -10.52 9.51 1.62
CA ALA A 169 -10.74 10.24 2.87
C ALA A 169 -10.98 11.74 2.65
N CYS A 170 -10.22 12.38 1.75
CA CYS A 170 -10.39 13.80 1.45
C CYS A 170 -11.74 14.12 0.77
N LEU A 171 -12.39 13.12 0.18
CA LEU A 171 -13.69 13.26 -0.49
C LEU A 171 -14.86 12.77 0.37
N ALA A 172 -14.60 12.07 1.47
CA ALA A 172 -15.62 11.41 2.30
C ALA A 172 -16.62 12.38 2.95
N ALA A 173 -16.19 13.61 3.23
CA ALA A 173 -17.07 14.65 3.78
C ALA A 173 -18.19 15.05 2.80
N THR A 174 -17.89 15.08 1.50
CA THR A 174 -18.82 15.57 0.47
C THR A 174 -19.42 14.47 -0.40
N ARG A 175 -18.81 13.27 -0.43
CA ARG A 175 -19.24 12.15 -1.27
C ARG A 175 -19.57 10.91 -0.42
N PRO A 176 -20.86 10.55 -0.29
CA PRO A 176 -21.28 9.37 0.46
C PRO A 176 -20.58 8.08 0.02
N ARG A 177 -20.47 7.85 -1.29
CA ARG A 177 -19.79 6.65 -1.82
C ARG A 177 -18.31 6.56 -1.43
N SER A 178 -17.60 7.70 -1.33
CA SER A 178 -16.22 7.73 -0.85
C SER A 178 -16.15 7.38 0.62
N ARG A 179 -17.09 7.90 1.43
CA ARG A 179 -17.19 7.58 2.86
C ARG A 179 -17.50 6.10 3.10
N GLU A 180 -18.45 5.52 2.37
CA GLU A 180 -18.79 4.09 2.45
C GLU A 180 -17.56 3.21 2.18
N LYS A 181 -16.77 3.56 1.17
CA LYS A 181 -15.52 2.84 0.85
C LYS A 181 -14.49 2.94 1.97
N CYS A 182 -14.31 4.12 2.56
CA CYS A 182 -13.40 4.30 3.70
C CYS A 182 -13.87 3.51 4.92
N LEU A 183 -15.17 3.54 5.24
CA LEU A 183 -15.76 2.79 6.35
C LEU A 183 -15.59 1.28 6.18
N ALA A 184 -15.89 0.75 4.99
CA ALA A 184 -15.69 -0.67 4.68
C ALA A 184 -14.22 -1.08 4.82
N ALA A 185 -13.31 -0.30 4.25
CA ALA A 185 -11.87 -0.58 4.33
C ALA A 185 -11.32 -0.48 5.76
N ALA A 186 -11.82 0.48 6.55
CA ALA A 186 -11.44 0.65 7.95
C ALA A 186 -11.96 -0.51 8.82
N ALA A 187 -13.20 -0.95 8.59
CA ALA A 187 -13.76 -2.11 9.29
C ALA A 187 -12.95 -3.40 9.00
N GLU A 188 -12.65 -3.68 7.73
CA GLU A 188 -11.79 -4.82 7.37
C GLU A 188 -10.38 -4.69 7.96
N SER A 189 -9.84 -3.47 8.06
CA SER A 189 -8.54 -3.23 8.69
C SER A 189 -8.54 -3.59 10.17
N MET A 190 -9.64 -3.35 10.89
CA MET A 190 -9.79 -3.75 12.30
C MET A 190 -9.77 -5.28 12.46
N GLU A 191 -10.39 -6.03 11.55
CA GLU A 191 -10.33 -7.49 11.54
C GLU A 191 -8.90 -8.00 11.32
N LEU A 192 -8.12 -7.33 10.46
CA LEU A 192 -6.72 -7.68 10.24
C LEU A 192 -5.83 -7.35 11.44
N ILE A 193 -6.09 -6.24 12.14
CA ILE A 193 -5.39 -5.90 13.39
C ILE A 193 -5.54 -7.04 14.39
N ASP A 194 -6.77 -7.55 14.57
CA ASP A 194 -7.00 -8.65 15.50
C ASP A 194 -6.24 -9.93 15.10
N LYS A 195 -6.24 -10.29 13.81
CA LYS A 195 -5.45 -11.45 13.32
C LYS A 195 -3.95 -11.27 13.56
N LEU A 196 -3.43 -10.06 13.37
CA LEU A 196 -2.01 -9.75 13.57
C LEU A 196 -1.56 -9.82 15.03
N ARG A 197 -2.47 -9.68 16.00
CA ARG A 197 -2.16 -9.82 17.45
C ARG A 197 -1.54 -11.17 17.80
N TYR A 198 -1.93 -12.22 17.08
CA TYR A 198 -1.59 -13.61 17.40
C TYR A 198 -0.47 -14.18 16.52
N ILE A 199 0.13 -13.37 15.65
CA ILE A 199 1.15 -13.80 14.68
C ILE A 199 2.45 -13.03 14.93
N MET A 200 3.60 -13.72 14.84
CA MET A 200 4.89 -13.05 14.84
C MET A 200 5.06 -12.21 13.57
N VAL A 201 5.27 -10.91 13.75
CA VAL A 201 5.50 -9.98 12.64
C VAL A 201 7.01 -9.66 12.56
N PRO A 202 7.64 -9.74 11.38
CA PRO A 202 9.02 -9.29 11.22
C PRO A 202 9.16 -7.78 11.47
N LYS A 203 10.25 -7.35 12.13
CA LYS A 203 10.50 -5.95 12.51
C LYS A 203 10.25 -4.93 11.38
N GLY A 204 10.79 -5.18 10.19
CA GLY A 204 10.66 -4.27 9.03
C GLY A 204 9.23 -4.14 8.47
N VAL A 205 8.31 -5.02 8.88
CA VAL A 205 6.89 -4.97 8.48
C VAL A 205 6.09 -4.06 9.42
N MET A 206 6.53 -3.89 10.66
CA MET A 206 5.83 -3.07 11.66
C MET A 206 5.80 -1.60 11.32
N LEU A 207 6.89 -1.06 10.74
CA LEU A 207 6.90 0.33 10.32
C LEU A 207 5.77 0.61 9.31
N LEU A 208 5.56 -0.31 8.36
CA LEU A 208 4.48 -0.19 7.39
C LEU A 208 3.10 -0.37 8.03
N LEU A 209 2.96 -1.33 8.96
CA LEU A 209 1.71 -1.48 9.71
C LEU A 209 1.38 -0.22 10.53
N GLY A 210 2.36 0.43 11.13
CA GLY A 210 2.18 1.69 11.84
C GLY A 210 1.63 2.80 10.93
N VAL A 211 2.13 2.91 9.69
CA VAL A 211 1.60 3.84 8.68
C VAL A 211 0.14 3.49 8.35
N ASN A 212 -0.15 2.21 8.10
CA ASN A 212 -1.51 1.75 7.78
C ASN A 212 -2.49 2.06 8.92
N TRP A 213 -2.12 1.75 10.15
CA TRP A 213 -2.94 2.01 11.35
C TRP A 213 -3.14 3.50 11.59
N THR A 214 -2.13 4.32 11.33
CA THR A 214 -2.25 5.78 11.41
C THR A 214 -3.28 6.31 10.42
N ILE A 215 -3.30 5.78 9.19
CA ILE A 215 -4.30 6.16 8.17
C ILE A 215 -5.72 5.79 8.62
N VAL A 216 -5.91 4.58 9.15
CA VAL A 216 -7.21 4.12 9.68
C VAL A 216 -7.65 4.98 10.86
N LYS A 217 -6.76 5.21 11.84
CA LYS A 217 -7.00 6.06 13.01
C LYS A 217 -7.41 7.47 12.62
N ASN A 218 -6.66 8.11 11.72
CA ASN A 218 -6.94 9.47 11.29
C ASN A 218 -8.32 9.57 10.61
N PHE A 219 -8.69 8.58 9.79
CA PHE A 219 -10.03 8.54 9.21
C PHE A 219 -11.12 8.39 10.29
N TYR A 220 -10.95 7.48 11.25
CA TYR A 220 -11.92 7.30 12.33
C TYR A 220 -12.05 8.53 13.23
N LEU A 221 -10.98 9.27 13.51
CA LEU A 221 -11.06 10.53 14.26
C LEU A 221 -11.95 11.57 13.55
N VAL A 222 -11.78 11.71 12.24
CA VAL A 222 -12.61 12.61 11.42
C VAL A 222 -14.06 12.15 11.40
N GLU A 223 -14.30 10.85 11.21
CA GLU A 223 -15.66 10.29 11.13
C GLU A 223 -16.39 10.34 12.48
N GLN A 224 -15.71 10.08 13.59
CA GLN A 224 -16.28 10.25 14.93
C GLN A 224 -16.71 11.70 15.16
N SER A 225 -15.83 12.65 14.82
CA SER A 225 -16.12 14.08 14.95
C SER A 225 -17.37 14.47 14.15
N ARG A 226 -17.51 13.96 12.92
CA ARG A 226 -18.70 14.17 12.08
C ARG A 226 -19.97 13.62 12.75
N LEU A 227 -19.94 12.39 13.26
CA LEU A 227 -21.10 11.76 13.90
C LEU A 227 -21.53 12.51 15.16
N LEU A 228 -20.59 13.03 15.95
CA LEU A 228 -20.88 13.88 17.10
C LEU A 228 -21.59 15.17 16.70
N VAL A 229 -21.13 15.84 15.64
CA VAL A 229 -21.76 17.06 15.10
C VAL A 229 -23.18 16.78 14.60
N GLU A 230 -23.43 15.60 14.03
CA GLU A 230 -24.75 15.16 13.58
C GLU A 230 -25.66 14.67 14.71
N GLY A 231 -25.17 14.60 15.95
CA GLY A 231 -25.92 14.10 17.10
C GLY A 231 -26.09 12.57 17.13
N ASN A 232 -25.33 11.83 16.33
CA ASN A 232 -25.34 10.36 16.32
C ASN A 232 -24.32 9.81 17.33
N TYR A 233 -24.61 9.99 18.61
CA TYR A 233 -23.71 9.64 19.71
C TYR A 233 -23.41 8.13 19.80
N PHE A 234 -24.39 7.27 19.52
CA PHE A 234 -24.18 5.81 19.55
C PHE A 234 -23.15 5.34 18.51
N ALA A 235 -23.25 5.84 17.28
CA ALA A 235 -22.26 5.50 16.25
C ALA A 235 -20.89 6.13 16.55
N ALA A 236 -20.85 7.33 17.13
CA ALA A 236 -19.60 7.96 17.55
C ALA A 236 -18.90 7.18 18.68
N GLU A 237 -19.66 6.56 19.59
CA GLU A 237 -19.13 5.72 20.66
C GLU A 237 -18.51 4.42 20.12
N ASP A 238 -19.17 3.76 19.16
CA ASP A 238 -18.62 2.57 18.46
C ASP A 238 -17.28 2.88 17.78
N ILE A 239 -17.18 4.01 17.07
CA ILE A 239 -15.90 4.46 16.50
C ILE A 239 -14.88 4.76 17.61
N GLY A 240 -15.32 5.33 18.74
CA GLY A 240 -14.48 5.59 19.90
C GLY A 240 -13.85 4.33 20.49
N GLN A 241 -14.59 3.21 20.47
CA GLN A 241 -14.05 1.91 20.86
C GLN A 241 -12.96 1.43 19.90
N LYS A 242 -13.21 1.50 18.59
CA LYS A 242 -12.23 1.13 17.55
C LYS A 242 -10.95 1.96 17.64
N LEU A 243 -11.06 3.25 17.93
CA LEU A 243 -9.91 4.14 18.15
C LEU A 243 -9.05 3.66 19.32
N ARG A 244 -9.66 3.32 20.46
CA ARG A 244 -8.94 2.77 21.63
C ARG A 244 -8.24 1.45 21.31
N GLU A 245 -8.86 0.59 20.50
CA GLU A 245 -8.24 -0.67 20.09
C GLU A 245 -7.01 -0.46 19.22
N ILE A 246 -7.07 0.48 18.25
CA ILE A 246 -5.89 0.83 17.42
C ILE A 246 -4.78 1.41 18.30
N ASP A 247 -5.12 2.32 19.22
CA ASP A 247 -4.15 2.95 20.11
C ASP A 247 -3.45 1.94 21.01
N SER A 248 -4.22 1.04 21.63
CA SER A 248 -3.67 -0.05 22.44
C SER A 248 -2.71 -0.93 21.63
N GLU A 249 -3.01 -1.20 20.36
CA GLU A 249 -2.13 -2.00 19.52
C GLU A 249 -0.86 -1.25 19.13
N MET A 250 -0.97 0.02 18.75
CA MET A 250 0.17 0.89 18.45
C MET A 250 1.11 1.02 19.66
N GLU A 251 0.56 1.21 20.87
CA GLU A 251 1.32 1.30 22.13
C GLU A 251 1.94 -0.03 22.55
N SER A 252 1.38 -1.16 22.12
CA SER A 252 1.94 -2.48 22.40
C SER A 252 3.18 -2.80 21.57
N VAL A 253 3.40 -2.11 20.43
CA VAL A 253 4.51 -2.40 19.49
C VAL A 253 5.88 -2.31 20.18
N PRO A 254 6.23 -1.23 20.91
CA PRO A 254 7.47 -1.14 21.70
C PRO A 254 7.70 -2.35 22.61
N THR A 255 6.65 -2.80 23.31
CA THR A 255 6.72 -3.89 24.30
C THR A 255 6.79 -5.27 23.64
N LYS A 256 6.05 -5.48 22.56
CA LYS A 256 6.08 -6.72 21.78
C LYS A 256 7.43 -6.91 21.08
N TYR A 257 8.14 -5.81 20.80
CA TYR A 257 9.35 -5.81 19.98
C TYR A 257 10.43 -4.84 20.51
N PRO A 258 11.01 -5.11 21.69
CA PRO A 258 11.90 -4.20 22.41
C PRO A 258 13.16 -3.81 21.64
N ALA A 259 13.61 -4.66 20.72
CA ALA A 259 14.81 -4.42 19.90
C ALA A 259 14.57 -3.50 18.69
N LEU A 260 13.52 -2.68 18.70
CA LEU A 260 13.30 -1.55 17.78
C LEU A 260 13.72 -0.20 18.38
N ILE A 261 14.01 -0.16 19.68
CA ILE A 261 14.30 1.08 20.46
C ILE A 261 15.80 1.17 20.84
N THR A 262 16.58 0.15 20.48
CA THR A 262 18.04 0.08 20.62
C THR A 262 18.69 0.15 19.26
#